data_AF-A0A7X8CS94-F1
#
_entry.id   AF-A0A7X8CS94-F1
#
_cell.length_a   1.000
_cell.length_b   1.000
_cell.length_c   1.000
_cell.angle_alpha   90.00
_cell.angle_beta   90.00
_cell.angle_gamma   90.00
#
_symmetry.space_group_name_H-M   'P 1'
#
loop_
_entity.id
_entity.type
_entity.pdbx_description
1 polymer ?
#
loop_
_entity_poly.entity_id
_entity_poly.type
_entity_poly.pdbx_seq_one_letter_code
_entity_poly.pdbx_strand_id
1 'polypeptide(L)'
;DFSFLVERLWSTSRQVRETVLDTLLELEYKPDGVEKEKLKGIIFETFGILSWLISARICLLNNNNTLLSEQIKREYFRWKDYLLGLLHLTYGPAIRHGVNSEPGHKGDNDRSVQTLADIIFTEKENEKTPGSQEIILYQRKFKKLQRYLHGEIAPYSVLLEDIINCDYNILTVWTKACALRSIPEIEGFDMHESVLALLFSPEEILREEAALLISRSGKDLYKAARGRIPVYSRKSIEKIIAKEISLRELIFEKVKFLSACFGNIDENELIALAEKTVFVRNDEKGIYSQPDDSILWSFSQDNTTPEVFVKNDEKGDIREMVKDLRADSSYCYMLPLASIREFGFEYPENTFEILRYVEKIEEQ
;
A
#
# COMPACT_ATOMS: atom_id res chain seq x y z
N ASP A 1 -6.41 -33.53 -6.23
CA ASP A 1 -7.70 -32.90 -5.91
C ASP A 1 -7.38 -31.49 -5.41
N PHE A 2 -7.76 -30.47 -6.18
CA PHE A 2 -7.44 -29.05 -5.92
C PHE A 2 -8.67 -28.27 -5.46
N SER A 3 -9.76 -28.96 -5.13
CA SER A 3 -11.03 -28.35 -4.69
C SER A 3 -10.85 -27.38 -3.52
N PHE A 4 -9.97 -27.68 -2.57
CA PHE A 4 -9.69 -26.78 -1.44
C PHE A 4 -9.10 -25.43 -1.88
N LEU A 5 -8.26 -25.40 -2.93
CA LEU A 5 -7.69 -24.15 -3.45
C LEU A 5 -8.78 -23.31 -4.12
N VAL A 6 -9.67 -23.93 -4.89
CA VAL A 6 -10.79 -23.22 -5.51
C VAL A 6 -11.70 -22.59 -4.46
N GLU A 7 -11.94 -23.27 -3.34
CA GLU A 7 -12.68 -22.67 -2.22
C GLU A 7 -12.02 -21.41 -1.64
N ARG A 8 -10.68 -21.32 -1.70
CA ARG A 8 -9.93 -20.16 -1.22
C ARG A 8 -9.98 -18.96 -2.17
N LEU A 9 -10.36 -19.13 -3.45
CA LEU A 9 -10.66 -17.98 -4.34
C LEU A 9 -11.82 -17.13 -3.83
N TRP A 10 -12.67 -17.70 -2.98
CA TRP A 10 -13.82 -17.03 -2.36
C TRP A 10 -13.47 -16.42 -1.00
N SER A 11 -12.20 -16.45 -0.60
CA SER A 11 -11.73 -15.84 0.65
C SER A 11 -12.00 -14.34 0.65
N THR A 12 -12.26 -13.79 1.84
CA THR A 12 -12.32 -12.34 2.02
C THR A 12 -10.95 -11.70 1.83
N SER A 13 -9.86 -12.38 2.23
CA SER A 13 -8.50 -11.88 2.08
C SER A 13 -8.08 -11.79 0.61
N ARG A 14 -7.78 -10.56 0.16
CA ARG A 14 -7.23 -10.29 -1.19
C ARG A 14 -5.94 -11.06 -1.46
N GLN A 15 -4.98 -11.04 -0.52
CA GLN A 15 -3.71 -11.77 -0.66
C GLN A 15 -3.95 -13.25 -0.92
N VAL A 16 -4.85 -13.88 -0.15
CA VAL A 16 -5.20 -15.29 -0.36
C VAL A 16 -5.78 -15.52 -1.76
N ARG A 17 -6.66 -14.63 -2.23
CA ARG A 17 -7.24 -14.75 -3.59
C ARG A 17 -6.19 -14.64 -4.69
N GLU A 18 -5.27 -13.69 -4.58
CA GLU A 18 -4.19 -13.48 -5.54
C GLU A 18 -3.24 -14.68 -5.58
N THR A 19 -2.71 -15.12 -4.44
CA THR A 19 -1.81 -16.28 -4.35
C THR A 19 -2.46 -17.56 -4.88
N VAL A 20 -3.73 -17.79 -4.55
CA VAL A 20 -4.48 -18.97 -5.01
C VAL A 20 -4.73 -18.91 -6.50
N LEU A 21 -5.05 -17.75 -7.05
CA LEU A 21 -5.23 -17.57 -8.49
C LEU A 21 -3.94 -17.90 -9.25
N ASP A 22 -2.81 -17.35 -8.82
CA ASP A 22 -1.51 -17.63 -9.43
C ASP A 22 -1.19 -19.13 -9.37
N THR A 23 -1.38 -19.75 -8.22
CA THR A 23 -1.19 -21.20 -8.05
C THR A 23 -2.09 -22.02 -9.00
N LEU A 24 -3.36 -21.64 -9.15
CA LEU A 24 -4.30 -22.35 -10.03
C LEU A 24 -3.93 -22.17 -11.51
N LEU A 25 -3.39 -21.01 -11.90
CA LEU A 25 -2.90 -20.75 -13.25
C LEU A 25 -1.65 -21.59 -13.55
N GLU A 26 -0.70 -21.66 -12.63
CA GLU A 26 0.51 -22.50 -12.76
C GLU A 26 0.19 -24.00 -12.89
N LEU A 27 -0.86 -24.45 -12.18
CA LEU A 27 -1.35 -25.82 -12.25
C LEU A 27 -2.19 -26.12 -13.50
N GLU A 28 -2.37 -25.14 -14.39
CA GLU A 28 -3.27 -25.20 -15.55
C GLU A 28 -4.69 -25.69 -15.20
N TYR A 29 -5.17 -25.28 -14.02
CA TYR A 29 -6.45 -25.74 -13.51
C TYR A 29 -7.61 -25.29 -14.42
N LYS A 30 -8.60 -26.16 -14.59
CA LYS A 30 -9.78 -25.90 -15.43
C LYS A 30 -11.03 -25.93 -14.57
N PRO A 31 -11.63 -24.75 -14.28
CA PRO A 31 -12.84 -24.68 -13.48
C PRO A 31 -14.01 -25.39 -14.16
N ASP A 32 -14.86 -26.00 -13.35
CA ASP A 32 -16.10 -26.63 -13.81
C ASP A 32 -17.19 -25.60 -14.13
N GLY A 33 -18.38 -26.05 -14.51
CA GLY A 33 -19.49 -25.15 -14.88
C GLY A 33 -19.99 -24.26 -13.74
N VAL A 34 -19.98 -24.75 -12.50
CA VAL A 34 -20.46 -24.01 -11.32
C VAL A 34 -19.41 -22.98 -10.89
N GLU A 35 -18.14 -23.39 -10.88
CA GLU A 35 -17.01 -22.53 -10.55
C GLU A 35 -16.87 -21.39 -11.58
N LYS A 36 -17.07 -21.67 -12.87
CA LYS A 36 -17.07 -20.62 -13.92
C LYS A 36 -18.12 -19.54 -13.68
N GLU A 37 -19.34 -19.90 -13.28
CA GLU A 37 -20.37 -18.89 -12.99
C GLU A 37 -20.03 -18.05 -11.75
N LYS A 38 -19.39 -18.63 -10.72
CA LYS A 38 -18.86 -17.86 -9.59
C LYS A 38 -17.74 -16.92 -10.02
N LEU A 39 -16.80 -17.39 -10.83
CA LEU A 39 -15.70 -16.57 -11.37
C LEU A 39 -16.22 -15.38 -12.18
N LYS A 40 -17.29 -15.56 -12.97
CA LYS A 40 -17.95 -14.45 -13.68
C LYS A 40 -18.43 -13.36 -12.72
N GLY A 41 -19.01 -13.73 -11.58
CA GLY A 41 -19.40 -12.78 -10.54
C GLY A 41 -18.22 -11.94 -10.05
N ILE A 42 -17.10 -12.59 -9.71
CA ILE A 42 -15.87 -11.91 -9.26
C ILE A 42 -15.28 -11.02 -10.36
N ILE A 43 -15.32 -11.47 -11.61
CA ILE A 43 -14.85 -10.68 -12.76
C ILE A 43 -15.65 -9.37 -12.87
N PHE A 44 -16.98 -9.43 -12.73
CA PHE A 44 -17.82 -8.23 -12.75
C PHE A 44 -17.57 -7.31 -11.55
N GLU A 45 -17.42 -7.86 -10.35
CA GLU A 45 -17.03 -7.10 -9.17
C GLU A 45 -15.69 -6.40 -9.38
N THR A 46 -14.71 -7.11 -9.93
CA THR A 46 -13.37 -6.59 -10.22
C THR A 46 -13.42 -5.47 -11.27
N PHE A 47 -14.26 -5.59 -12.30
CA PHE A 47 -14.51 -4.48 -13.23
C PHE A 47 -15.10 -3.25 -12.51
N GLY A 48 -16.01 -3.46 -11.56
CA GLY A 48 -16.54 -2.40 -10.70
C GLY A 48 -15.45 -1.68 -9.90
N ILE A 49 -14.58 -2.44 -9.23
CA ILE A 49 -13.42 -1.91 -8.49
C ILE A 49 -12.51 -1.09 -9.41
N LEU A 50 -12.13 -1.63 -10.58
CA LEU A 50 -11.29 -0.91 -11.54
C LEU A 50 -11.95 0.37 -12.04
N SER A 51 -13.26 0.36 -12.27
CA SER A 51 -14.02 1.55 -12.68
C SER A 51 -13.99 2.63 -11.59
N TRP A 52 -14.12 2.25 -10.32
CA TRP A 52 -14.00 3.17 -9.18
C TRP A 52 -12.57 3.70 -9.02
N LEU A 53 -11.54 2.87 -9.14
CA LEU A 53 -10.14 3.33 -9.09
C LEU A 53 -9.81 4.31 -10.22
N ILE A 54 -10.37 4.10 -11.41
CA ILE A 54 -10.27 5.04 -12.52
C ILE A 54 -10.93 6.37 -12.17
N SER A 55 -12.15 6.36 -11.61
CA SER A 55 -12.85 7.61 -11.24
C SER A 55 -12.14 8.36 -10.12
N ALA A 56 -11.66 7.64 -9.10
CA ALA A 56 -10.83 8.16 -8.03
C ALA A 56 -9.58 8.84 -8.59
N ARG A 57 -8.86 8.16 -9.50
CA ARG A 57 -7.65 8.72 -10.11
C ARG A 57 -7.90 9.99 -10.90
N ILE A 58 -9.00 10.07 -11.66
CA ILE A 58 -9.40 11.30 -12.36
C ILE A 58 -9.59 12.45 -11.36
N CYS A 59 -10.29 12.21 -10.25
CA CYS A 59 -10.53 13.21 -9.23
C CYS A 59 -9.22 13.67 -8.57
N LEU A 60 -8.32 12.74 -8.22
CA LEU A 60 -7.01 13.06 -7.61
C LEU A 60 -6.12 13.89 -8.54
N LEU A 61 -6.06 13.52 -9.82
CA LEU A 61 -5.28 14.27 -10.83
C LEU A 61 -5.84 15.69 -11.02
N ASN A 62 -7.17 15.86 -11.06
CA ASN A 62 -7.81 17.17 -11.14
C ASN A 62 -7.52 18.07 -9.93
N ASN A 63 -7.20 17.47 -8.76
CA ASN A 63 -6.87 18.18 -7.53
C ASN A 63 -5.36 18.22 -7.23
N ASN A 64 -4.50 17.85 -8.20
CA ASN A 64 -3.04 17.82 -8.07
C ASN A 64 -2.51 16.99 -6.87
N ASN A 65 -3.26 15.99 -6.40
CA ASN A 65 -2.82 15.10 -5.33
C ASN A 65 -1.97 13.96 -5.91
N THR A 66 -0.72 14.27 -6.25
CA THR A 66 0.21 13.34 -6.92
C THR A 66 0.56 12.14 -6.06
N LEU A 67 0.77 12.35 -4.74
CA LEU A 67 1.09 11.29 -3.79
C LEU A 67 0.05 10.16 -3.83
N LEU A 68 -1.23 10.51 -3.63
CA LEU A 68 -2.30 9.52 -3.60
C LEU A 68 -2.65 9.00 -5.00
N SER A 69 -2.54 9.85 -6.03
CA SER A 69 -2.78 9.43 -7.42
C SER A 69 -1.83 8.32 -7.87
N GLU A 70 -0.56 8.36 -7.47
CA GLU A 70 0.39 7.28 -7.78
C GLU A 70 0.08 6.00 -7.01
N GLN A 71 -0.40 6.09 -5.76
CA GLN A 71 -0.81 4.89 -5.01
C GLN A 71 -2.07 4.25 -5.61
N ILE A 72 -3.09 5.05 -5.97
CA ILE A 72 -4.28 4.56 -6.67
C ILE A 72 -3.93 3.94 -8.04
N LYS A 73 -2.92 4.48 -8.73
CA LYS A 73 -2.41 3.88 -9.97
C LYS A 73 -1.87 2.46 -9.74
N ARG A 74 -1.09 2.25 -8.68
CA ARG A 74 -0.54 0.93 -8.33
C ARG A 74 -1.65 -0.04 -7.95
N GLU A 75 -2.64 0.40 -7.17
CA GLU A 75 -3.83 -0.39 -6.85
C GLU A 75 -4.59 -0.81 -8.11
N TYR A 76 -4.76 0.13 -9.06
CA TYR A 76 -5.37 -0.15 -10.35
C TYR A 76 -4.60 -1.21 -11.14
N PHE A 77 -3.27 -1.14 -11.21
CA PHE A 77 -2.48 -2.15 -11.92
C PHE A 77 -2.55 -3.52 -11.24
N ARG A 78 -2.43 -3.59 -9.92
CA ARG A 78 -2.57 -4.85 -9.18
C ARG A 78 -3.94 -5.49 -9.39
N TRP A 79 -5.01 -4.69 -9.38
CA TRP A 79 -6.37 -5.18 -9.70
C TRP A 79 -6.55 -5.58 -11.16
N LYS A 80 -5.86 -4.90 -12.08
CA LYS A 80 -5.88 -5.20 -13.50
C LYS A 80 -5.18 -6.52 -13.81
N ASP A 81 -4.07 -6.82 -13.13
CA ASP A 81 -3.35 -8.08 -13.23
C ASP A 81 -4.16 -9.23 -12.62
N TYR A 82 -4.76 -9.02 -11.45
CA TYR A 82 -5.69 -9.99 -10.85
C TYR A 82 -6.88 -10.29 -11.78
N LEU A 83 -7.49 -9.26 -12.38
CA LEU A 83 -8.56 -9.44 -13.37
C LEU A 83 -8.08 -10.26 -14.58
N LEU A 84 -6.88 -10.00 -15.09
CA LEU A 84 -6.31 -10.74 -16.21
C LEU A 84 -6.18 -12.23 -15.87
N GLY A 85 -5.67 -12.54 -14.68
CA GLY A 85 -5.58 -13.91 -14.19
C GLY A 85 -6.96 -14.59 -14.10
N LEU A 86 -7.97 -13.91 -13.56
CA LEU A 86 -9.34 -14.43 -13.49
C LEU A 86 -9.92 -14.72 -14.88
N LEU A 87 -9.70 -13.82 -15.83
CA LEU A 87 -10.16 -13.99 -17.20
C LEU A 87 -9.46 -15.18 -17.88
N HIS A 88 -8.14 -15.33 -17.68
CA HIS A 88 -7.38 -16.48 -18.18
C HIS A 88 -7.87 -17.80 -17.58
N LEU A 89 -8.11 -17.85 -16.26
CA LEU A 89 -8.62 -19.05 -15.60
C LEU A 89 -10.03 -19.43 -16.09
N THR A 90 -10.88 -18.44 -16.35
CA THR A 90 -12.30 -18.66 -16.69
C THR A 90 -12.51 -18.96 -18.18
N TYR A 91 -11.85 -18.22 -19.06
CA TYR A 91 -12.06 -18.22 -20.51
C TYR A 91 -10.87 -18.77 -21.30
N GLY A 92 -9.74 -19.04 -20.64
CA GLY A 92 -8.48 -19.40 -21.27
C GLY A 92 -7.65 -18.20 -21.73
N PRO A 93 -6.44 -18.43 -22.25
CA PRO A 93 -5.52 -17.37 -22.70
C PRO A 93 -6.03 -16.63 -23.94
N ALA A 94 -7.02 -17.19 -24.64
CA ALA A 94 -7.65 -16.60 -25.80
C ALA A 94 -8.92 -15.84 -25.40
N ILE A 95 -8.79 -14.76 -24.62
CA ILE A 95 -9.78 -13.70 -24.68
C ILE A 95 -9.64 -13.11 -26.09
N ARG A 96 -10.40 -13.65 -27.05
CA ARG A 96 -10.27 -13.27 -28.46
C ARG A 96 -10.68 -11.80 -28.61
N HIS A 97 -9.72 -10.90 -28.57
CA HIS A 97 -9.89 -9.51 -28.97
C HIS A 97 -10.41 -9.48 -30.41
N GLY A 98 -11.55 -8.81 -30.63
CA GLY A 98 -11.98 -8.37 -31.96
C GLY A 98 -12.22 -9.46 -33.02
N VAL A 99 -12.53 -10.72 -32.67
CA VAL A 99 -12.97 -11.70 -33.68
C VAL A 99 -14.48 -11.88 -33.57
N ASN A 100 -15.20 -11.49 -34.62
CA ASN A 100 -16.57 -11.93 -34.93
C ASN A 100 -16.66 -13.43 -34.71
N SER A 101 -17.04 -13.82 -33.51
CA SER A 101 -17.28 -15.21 -33.16
C SER A 101 -18.68 -15.52 -33.68
N GLU A 102 -18.82 -16.62 -34.43
CA GLU A 102 -20.09 -17.11 -34.95
C GLU A 102 -21.21 -17.05 -33.90
N PRO A 103 -22.48 -16.85 -34.32
CA PRO A 103 -23.62 -16.69 -33.42
C PRO A 103 -24.03 -18.04 -32.79
N GLY A 104 -23.13 -18.64 -32.03
CA GLY A 104 -23.51 -19.54 -30.95
C GLY A 104 -24.06 -18.71 -29.79
N HIS A 105 -25.04 -19.24 -29.06
CA HIS A 105 -25.60 -18.62 -27.85
C HIS A 105 -24.51 -18.45 -26.76
N LYS A 106 -23.68 -17.42 -26.88
CA LYS A 106 -23.00 -16.81 -25.74
C LYS A 106 -24.05 -16.02 -24.97
N GLY A 107 -24.20 -16.28 -23.69
CA GLY A 107 -25.07 -15.49 -22.82
C GLY A 107 -24.66 -14.02 -22.83
N ASP A 108 -25.60 -13.10 -22.55
CA ASP A 108 -25.35 -11.66 -22.56
C ASP A 108 -24.16 -11.25 -21.65
N ASN A 109 -23.95 -11.99 -20.55
CA ASN A 109 -22.83 -11.77 -19.63
C ASN A 109 -21.45 -11.96 -20.29
N ASP A 110 -21.28 -12.97 -21.14
CA ASP A 110 -19.98 -13.26 -21.77
C ASP A 110 -19.59 -12.16 -22.77
N ARG A 111 -20.58 -11.57 -23.45
CA ARG A 111 -20.38 -10.41 -24.35
C ARG A 111 -20.02 -9.15 -23.58
N SER A 112 -20.69 -8.93 -22.46
CA SER A 112 -20.40 -7.81 -21.55
C SER A 112 -18.98 -7.92 -20.97
N VAL A 113 -18.55 -9.10 -20.51
CA VAL A 113 -17.18 -9.34 -20.02
C VAL A 113 -16.14 -9.03 -21.10
N GLN A 114 -16.35 -9.53 -22.32
CA GLN A 114 -15.43 -9.27 -23.44
C GLN A 114 -15.32 -7.77 -23.75
N THR A 115 -16.45 -7.06 -23.77
CA THR A 115 -16.48 -5.62 -24.04
C THR A 115 -15.79 -4.80 -22.94
N LEU A 116 -16.03 -5.15 -21.67
CA LEU A 116 -15.39 -4.51 -20.53
C LEU A 116 -13.89 -4.78 -20.51
N ALA A 117 -13.46 -6.01 -20.81
CA ALA A 117 -12.05 -6.35 -20.95
C ALA A 117 -11.38 -5.51 -22.06
N ASP A 118 -12.01 -5.38 -23.23
CA ASP A 118 -11.49 -4.54 -24.31
C ASP A 118 -11.34 -3.08 -23.86
N ILE A 119 -12.26 -2.53 -23.06
CA ILE A 119 -12.14 -1.16 -22.52
C ILE A 119 -10.92 -1.02 -21.59
N ILE A 120 -10.68 -2.01 -20.72
CA ILE A 120 -9.59 -1.97 -19.73
C ILE A 120 -8.22 -2.20 -20.39
N PHE A 121 -8.10 -3.19 -21.26
CA PHE A 121 -6.81 -3.70 -21.77
C PHE A 121 -6.37 -3.14 -23.13
N THR A 122 -7.26 -2.58 -23.97
CA THR A 122 -6.90 -2.14 -25.33
C THR A 122 -6.06 -0.85 -25.36
N GLU A 123 -6.28 0.06 -24.42
CA GLU A 123 -5.52 1.31 -24.36
C GLU A 123 -4.21 1.10 -23.60
N LYS A 124 -3.08 1.11 -24.33
CA LYS A 124 -1.73 1.05 -23.73
C LYS A 124 -1.46 2.31 -22.92
N GLU A 125 -1.41 2.16 -21.60
CA GLU A 125 -0.95 3.19 -20.68
C GLU A 125 0.58 3.30 -20.79
N ASN A 126 1.09 4.38 -21.40
CA ASN A 126 2.53 4.63 -21.45
C ASN A 126 2.95 5.42 -20.20
N GLU A 127 3.98 4.96 -19.50
CA GLU A 127 4.52 5.59 -18.27
C GLU A 127 4.99 7.05 -18.47
N LYS A 128 5.28 7.45 -19.72
CA LYS A 128 5.76 8.80 -20.07
C LYS A 128 4.65 9.77 -20.50
N THR A 129 3.38 9.41 -20.27
CA THR A 129 2.26 10.26 -20.67
C THR A 129 2.18 11.51 -19.76
N PRO A 130 2.22 12.74 -20.29
CA PRO A 130 2.01 13.95 -19.49
C PRO A 130 0.67 13.90 -18.73
N GLY A 131 0.64 14.43 -17.50
CA GLY A 131 -0.53 14.33 -16.62
C GLY A 131 -1.86 14.83 -17.22
N SER A 132 -1.83 15.84 -18.09
CA SER A 132 -3.04 16.33 -18.78
C SER A 132 -3.56 15.34 -19.85
N GLN A 133 -2.68 14.64 -20.57
CA GLN A 133 -3.07 13.58 -21.49
C GLN A 133 -3.57 12.35 -20.75
N GLU A 134 -3.00 12.08 -19.58
CA GLU A 134 -3.41 10.98 -18.71
C GLU A 134 -4.84 11.17 -18.20
N ILE A 135 -5.21 12.36 -17.70
CA ILE A 135 -6.59 12.68 -17.31
C ILE A 135 -7.58 12.39 -18.46
N ILE A 136 -7.27 12.86 -19.66
CA ILE A 136 -8.14 12.68 -20.84
C ILE A 136 -8.30 11.19 -21.17
N LEU A 137 -7.23 10.39 -21.07
CA LEU A 137 -7.26 8.95 -21.29
C LEU A 137 -8.23 8.28 -20.31
N TYR A 138 -8.05 8.52 -19.00
CA TYR A 138 -8.91 7.92 -17.98
C TYR A 138 -10.37 8.38 -18.09
N GLN A 139 -10.63 9.66 -18.42
CA GLN A 139 -11.99 10.14 -18.65
C GLN A 139 -12.68 9.42 -19.82
N ARG A 140 -11.97 9.17 -20.93
CA ARG A 140 -12.53 8.40 -22.05
C ARG A 140 -12.80 6.95 -21.64
N LYS A 141 -11.86 6.32 -20.94
CA LYS A 141 -12.00 4.95 -20.44
C LYS A 141 -13.20 4.83 -19.50
N PHE A 142 -13.30 5.72 -18.51
CA PHE A 142 -14.42 5.79 -17.56
C PHE A 142 -15.77 5.97 -18.27
N LYS A 143 -15.86 6.90 -19.24
CA LYS A 143 -17.10 7.12 -20.00
C LYS A 143 -17.55 5.89 -20.79
N LYS A 144 -16.63 5.04 -21.24
CA LYS A 144 -16.95 3.76 -21.88
C LYS A 144 -17.47 2.75 -20.85
N LEU A 145 -16.81 2.65 -19.69
CA LEU A 145 -17.21 1.77 -18.58
C LEU A 145 -18.60 2.10 -18.02
N GLN A 146 -18.92 3.39 -17.87
CA GLN A 146 -20.21 3.88 -17.35
C GLN A 146 -21.43 3.44 -18.18
N ARG A 147 -21.24 2.93 -19.40
CA ARG A 147 -22.33 2.36 -20.21
C ARG A 147 -22.79 0.99 -19.72
N TYR A 148 -21.96 0.32 -18.92
CA TYR A 148 -22.13 -1.05 -18.44
C TYR A 148 -22.11 -1.13 -16.91
N LEU A 149 -21.38 -0.22 -16.26
CA LEU A 149 -21.18 -0.19 -14.82
C LEU A 149 -21.75 1.12 -14.25
N HIS A 150 -22.33 1.04 -13.06
CA HIS A 150 -22.72 2.24 -12.32
C HIS A 150 -21.48 2.88 -11.70
N GLY A 151 -21.44 4.20 -11.69
CA GLY A 151 -20.37 4.95 -11.02
C GLY A 151 -20.36 6.40 -11.43
N GLU A 152 -19.81 7.23 -10.55
CA GLU A 152 -19.61 8.66 -10.75
C GLU A 152 -18.20 9.06 -10.30
N ILE A 153 -17.79 10.26 -10.70
CA ILE A 153 -16.56 10.87 -10.18
C ILE A 153 -16.97 11.63 -8.93
N ALA A 154 -16.66 11.07 -7.76
CA ALA A 154 -16.99 11.68 -6.48
C ALA A 154 -16.27 13.04 -6.31
N PRO A 155 -16.89 14.00 -5.58
CA PRO A 155 -16.19 15.19 -5.12
C PRO A 155 -14.94 14.83 -4.31
N TYR A 156 -13.93 15.70 -4.31
CA TYR A 156 -12.63 15.41 -3.71
C TYR A 156 -12.70 15.07 -2.21
N SER A 157 -13.45 15.82 -1.41
CA SER A 157 -13.62 15.55 0.03
C SER A 157 -14.29 14.20 0.29
N VAL A 158 -15.35 13.88 -0.46
CA VAL A 158 -16.06 12.61 -0.38
C VAL A 158 -15.14 11.46 -0.77
N LEU A 159 -14.35 11.61 -1.84
CA LEU A 159 -13.40 10.58 -2.27
C LEU A 159 -12.36 10.25 -1.19
N LEU A 160 -11.82 11.26 -0.51
CA LEU A 160 -10.83 11.02 0.55
C LEU A 160 -11.44 10.23 1.71
N GLU A 161 -12.70 10.51 2.05
CA GLU A 161 -13.44 9.75 3.05
C GLU A 161 -13.71 8.31 2.59
N ASP A 162 -14.17 8.14 1.34
CA ASP A 162 -14.40 6.83 0.73
C ASP A 162 -13.14 5.97 0.76
N ILE A 163 -11.98 6.55 0.45
CA ILE A 163 -10.68 5.84 0.46
C ILE A 163 -10.32 5.38 1.88
N ILE A 164 -10.47 6.26 2.87
CA ILE A 164 -10.15 5.94 4.27
C ILE A 164 -11.03 4.80 4.81
N ASN A 165 -12.32 4.85 4.48
CA ASN A 165 -13.32 3.86 4.91
C ASN A 165 -13.37 2.60 4.04
N CYS A 166 -12.64 2.56 2.92
CA CYS A 166 -12.63 1.44 1.98
C CYS A 166 -12.21 0.12 2.66
N ASP A 167 -12.58 -1.04 2.14
CA ASP A 167 -12.13 -2.32 2.71
C ASP A 167 -10.62 -2.54 2.44
N TYR A 168 -9.88 -3.15 3.38
CA TYR A 168 -8.46 -3.49 3.20
C TYR A 168 -8.21 -4.50 2.08
N ASN A 169 -9.24 -5.24 1.69
CA ASN A 169 -9.22 -6.15 0.57
C ASN A 169 -9.43 -5.45 -0.78
N ILE A 170 -9.69 -4.14 -0.80
CA ILE A 170 -9.77 -3.31 -2.01
C ILE A 170 -8.56 -2.39 -2.10
N LEU A 171 -8.24 -1.67 -1.02
CA LEU A 171 -7.10 -0.76 -0.93
C LEU A 171 -6.15 -1.19 0.19
N THR A 172 -4.86 -1.10 -0.08
CA THR A 172 -3.81 -1.34 0.90
C THR A 172 -3.86 -0.34 2.06
N VAL A 173 -3.27 -0.74 3.19
CA VAL A 173 -3.10 0.10 4.37
C VAL A 173 -2.26 1.33 4.02
N TRP A 174 -1.22 1.14 3.19
CA TRP A 174 -0.39 2.24 2.71
C TRP A 174 -1.16 3.29 1.89
N THR A 175 -2.02 2.87 0.95
CA THR A 175 -2.87 3.80 0.17
C THR A 175 -3.76 4.65 1.09
N LYS A 176 -4.34 4.05 2.12
CA LYS A 176 -5.14 4.76 3.12
C LYS A 176 -4.32 5.73 3.96
N ALA A 177 -3.11 5.35 4.38
CA ALA A 177 -2.19 6.22 5.10
C ALA A 177 -1.81 7.44 4.24
N CYS A 178 -1.55 7.22 2.94
CA CYS A 178 -1.33 8.30 1.97
C CYS A 178 -2.54 9.24 1.87
N ALA A 179 -3.77 8.72 1.93
CA ALA A 179 -4.97 9.54 1.91
C ALA A 179 -5.10 10.44 3.15
N LEU A 180 -4.89 9.88 4.35
CA LEU A 180 -4.83 10.67 5.58
C LEU A 180 -3.76 11.76 5.51
N ARG A 181 -2.57 11.40 5.00
CA ARG A 181 -1.45 12.33 4.85
C ARG A 181 -1.80 13.51 3.94
N SER A 182 -2.56 13.27 2.88
CA SER A 182 -2.98 14.28 1.90
C SER A 182 -4.12 15.21 2.37
N ILE A 183 -4.81 14.92 3.48
CA ILE A 183 -5.87 15.79 4.02
C ILE A 183 -5.24 16.92 4.84
N PRO A 184 -5.36 18.21 4.45
CA PRO A 184 -4.76 19.29 5.23
C PRO A 184 -5.42 19.48 6.61
N GLU A 185 -6.75 19.46 6.64
CA GLU A 185 -7.58 19.65 7.82
C GLU A 185 -8.89 18.86 7.66
N ILE A 186 -9.46 18.42 8.79
CA ILE A 186 -10.75 17.72 8.82
C ILE A 186 -11.89 18.71 8.60
N GLU A 187 -12.66 18.50 7.53
CA GLU A 187 -13.86 19.28 7.22
C GLU A 187 -15.09 18.36 7.21
N GLY A 188 -16.16 18.80 7.89
CA GLY A 188 -17.43 18.06 7.94
C GLY A 188 -17.49 17.00 9.06
N PHE A 189 -18.71 16.61 9.39
CA PHE A 189 -18.99 15.66 10.48
C PHE A 189 -18.62 14.22 10.11
N ASP A 190 -18.89 13.81 8.87
CA ASP A 190 -18.67 12.43 8.42
C ASP A 190 -17.17 12.08 8.40
N MET A 191 -16.35 12.93 7.76
CA MET A 191 -14.88 12.81 7.81
C MET A 191 -14.34 12.79 9.25
N HIS A 192 -14.94 13.57 10.15
CA HIS A 192 -14.53 13.59 11.55
C HIS A 192 -14.76 12.23 12.25
N GLU A 193 -15.94 11.63 12.08
CA GLU A 193 -16.23 10.29 12.64
C GLU A 193 -15.32 9.23 12.01
N SER A 194 -15.10 9.30 10.70
CA SER A 194 -14.21 8.41 9.94
C SER A 194 -12.76 8.46 10.47
N VAL A 195 -12.20 9.66 10.69
CA VAL A 195 -10.85 9.82 11.24
C VAL A 195 -10.78 9.41 12.71
N LEU A 196 -11.81 9.67 13.52
CA LEU A 196 -11.85 9.21 14.90
C LEU A 196 -11.88 7.68 15.01
N ALA A 197 -12.61 7.00 14.13
CA ALA A 197 -12.68 5.54 14.09
C ALA A 197 -11.29 4.92 13.84
N LEU A 198 -10.44 5.55 13.03
CA LEU A 198 -9.08 5.08 12.74
C LEU A 198 -8.14 5.09 13.95
N LEU A 199 -8.42 5.87 15.00
CA LEU A 199 -7.66 5.78 16.27
C LEU A 199 -7.80 4.41 16.95
N PHE A 200 -8.80 3.62 16.54
CA PHE A 200 -9.06 2.25 16.98
C PHE A 200 -8.62 1.20 15.96
N SER A 201 -8.03 1.62 14.83
CA SER A 201 -7.53 0.72 13.80
C SER A 201 -6.55 -0.30 14.40
N PRO A 202 -6.54 -1.57 13.97
CA PRO A 202 -5.48 -2.51 14.34
C PRO A 202 -4.11 -2.04 13.82
N GLU A 203 -4.09 -1.40 12.65
CA GLU A 203 -2.90 -0.90 11.96
C GLU A 203 -2.33 0.33 12.66
N GLU A 204 -1.07 0.25 13.11
CA GLU A 204 -0.45 1.34 13.87
C GLU A 204 -0.24 2.59 13.02
N ILE A 205 0.18 2.44 11.76
CA ILE A 205 0.35 3.55 10.82
C ILE A 205 -0.93 4.37 10.64
N LEU A 206 -2.11 3.72 10.60
CA LEU A 206 -3.38 4.44 10.46
C LEU A 206 -3.75 5.19 11.74
N ARG A 207 -3.44 4.63 12.91
CA ARG A 207 -3.60 5.34 14.19
C ARG A 207 -2.70 6.57 14.25
N GLU A 208 -1.44 6.46 13.81
CA GLU A 208 -0.49 7.56 13.79
C GLU A 208 -0.90 8.67 12.83
N GLU A 209 -1.27 8.33 11.59
CA GLU A 209 -1.68 9.32 10.59
C GLU A 209 -3.00 10.01 10.96
N ALA A 210 -3.95 9.28 11.56
CA ALA A 210 -5.18 9.86 12.10
C ALA A 210 -4.88 10.83 13.26
N ALA A 211 -4.01 10.42 14.19
CA ALA A 211 -3.57 11.29 15.28
C ALA A 211 -2.85 12.55 14.77
N LEU A 212 -2.01 12.42 13.74
CA LEU A 212 -1.32 13.52 13.09
C LEU A 212 -2.31 14.49 12.43
N LEU A 213 -3.32 13.97 11.72
CA LEU A 213 -4.39 14.77 11.11
C LEU A 213 -5.22 15.52 12.16
N ILE A 214 -5.56 14.88 13.28
CA ILE A 214 -6.25 15.53 14.40
C ILE A 214 -5.38 16.63 15.02
N SER A 215 -4.07 16.39 15.16
CA SER A 215 -3.12 17.37 15.74
C SER A 215 -3.10 18.72 15.00
N ARG A 216 -3.40 18.70 13.69
CA ARG A 216 -3.44 19.89 12.83
C ARG A 216 -4.86 20.45 12.62
N SER A 217 -5.91 19.66 12.87
CA SER A 217 -7.32 20.04 12.69
C SER A 217 -8.02 20.52 13.98
N GLY A 218 -7.36 20.38 15.14
CA GLY A 218 -7.89 20.81 16.43
C GLY A 218 -8.10 19.66 17.42
N LYS A 219 -7.70 19.89 18.68
CA LYS A 219 -7.64 18.84 19.71
C LYS A 219 -8.99 18.47 20.33
N ASP A 220 -10.04 19.24 20.07
CA ASP A 220 -11.35 19.00 20.69
C ASP A 220 -11.99 17.71 20.20
N LEU A 221 -11.71 17.33 18.95
CA LEU A 221 -12.09 16.06 18.32
C LEU A 221 -11.64 14.85 19.17
N TYR A 222 -10.37 14.88 19.59
CA TYR A 222 -9.79 13.81 20.40
C TYR A 222 -10.41 13.69 21.80
N LYS A 223 -10.78 14.82 22.43
CA LYS A 223 -11.28 14.82 23.83
C LYS A 223 -12.52 13.94 24.01
N ALA A 224 -13.38 13.87 23.00
CA ALA A 224 -14.61 13.06 23.03
C ALA A 224 -14.35 11.55 22.91
N ALA A 225 -13.24 11.14 22.29
CA ALA A 225 -12.91 9.74 22.03
C ALA A 225 -11.85 9.17 23.00
N ARG A 226 -11.00 10.01 23.61
CA ARG A 226 -9.82 9.60 24.40
C ARG A 226 -10.10 8.51 25.44
N GLY A 227 -11.25 8.57 26.11
CA GLY A 227 -11.62 7.65 27.19
C GLY A 227 -11.87 6.22 26.71
N ARG A 228 -12.20 6.06 25.42
CA ARG A 228 -12.50 4.77 24.78
C ARG A 228 -11.25 4.10 24.19
N ILE A 229 -10.23 4.87 23.86
CA ILE A 229 -8.99 4.35 23.24
C ILE A 229 -8.21 3.50 24.25
N PRO A 230 -7.73 2.29 23.89
CA PRO A 230 -6.92 1.44 24.76
C PRO A 230 -5.70 2.16 25.34
N VAL A 231 -5.36 1.90 26.60
CA VAL A 231 -4.29 2.62 27.32
C VAL A 231 -2.94 2.52 26.61
N TYR A 232 -2.62 1.35 26.04
CA TYR A 232 -1.37 1.10 25.33
C TYR A 232 -1.19 2.08 24.16
N SER A 233 -2.18 2.18 23.27
CA SER A 233 -2.15 3.07 22.10
C SER A 233 -2.38 4.54 22.47
N ARG A 234 -3.09 4.82 23.57
CA ARG A 234 -3.42 6.19 23.98
C ARG A 234 -2.17 7.05 24.18
N LYS A 235 -1.14 6.51 24.84
CA LYS A 235 0.07 7.28 25.16
C LYS A 235 0.84 7.71 23.91
N SER A 236 0.96 6.86 22.89
CA SER A 236 1.62 7.22 21.63
C SER A 236 0.79 8.26 20.87
N ILE A 237 -0.52 8.04 20.75
CA ILE A 237 -1.46 8.98 20.11
C ILE A 237 -1.42 10.38 20.77
N GLU A 238 -1.43 10.45 22.10
CA GLU A 238 -1.38 11.72 22.84
C GLU A 238 -0.11 12.50 22.54
N LYS A 239 1.04 11.83 22.48
CA LYS A 239 2.33 12.46 22.12
C LYS A 239 2.32 13.02 20.70
N ILE A 240 1.72 12.30 19.74
CA ILE A 240 1.58 12.78 18.34
C ILE A 240 0.68 14.02 18.31
N ILE A 241 -0.49 13.97 18.96
CA ILE A 241 -1.44 15.10 19.03
C ILE A 241 -0.81 16.31 19.76
N ALA A 242 0.01 16.07 20.77
CA ALA A 242 0.76 17.10 21.49
C ALA A 242 1.96 17.65 20.70
N LYS A 243 2.32 17.03 19.57
CA LYS A 243 3.51 17.35 18.74
C LYS A 243 4.83 17.17 19.49
N GLU A 244 4.88 16.18 20.38
CA GLU A 244 6.07 15.83 21.17
C GLU A 244 7.00 14.83 20.45
N ILE A 245 6.47 14.12 19.43
CA ILE A 245 7.16 13.12 18.62
C ILE A 245 7.68 13.71 17.30
N SER A 246 8.76 13.15 16.75
CA SER A 246 9.28 13.59 15.44
C SER A 246 8.40 13.02 14.35
N LEU A 247 8.16 13.75 13.26
CA LEU A 247 7.60 13.11 12.07
C LEU A 247 8.45 11.92 11.60
N ARG A 248 9.78 12.03 11.73
CA ARG A 248 10.74 10.97 11.40
C ARG A 248 10.55 9.69 12.22
N GLU A 249 9.93 9.78 13.39
CA GLU A 249 9.67 8.63 14.25
C GLU A 249 8.43 7.84 13.82
N LEU A 250 7.53 8.47 13.05
CA LEU A 250 6.30 7.85 12.57
C LEU A 250 6.59 6.78 11.53
N ILE A 251 5.77 5.73 11.52
CA ILE A 251 5.87 4.60 10.58
C ILE A 251 5.81 5.11 9.14
N PHE A 252 4.97 6.11 8.84
CA PHE A 252 4.86 6.67 7.50
C PHE A 252 6.21 7.20 6.95
N GLU A 253 6.99 7.92 7.77
CA GLU A 253 8.30 8.42 7.33
C GLU A 253 9.35 7.30 7.24
N LYS A 254 9.24 6.29 8.11
CA LYS A 254 10.09 5.10 8.05
C LYS A 254 9.83 4.28 6.80
N VAL A 255 8.57 4.06 6.40
CA VAL A 255 8.22 3.39 5.13
C VAL A 255 8.82 4.14 3.95
N LYS A 256 8.66 5.47 3.88
CA LYS A 256 9.26 6.28 2.81
C LYS A 256 10.78 6.17 2.78
N PHE A 257 11.41 6.16 3.96
CA PHE A 257 12.84 6.00 4.09
C PHE A 257 13.29 4.63 3.58
N LEU A 258 12.68 3.54 4.06
CA LEU A 258 13.00 2.19 3.64
C LEU A 258 12.71 1.95 2.16
N SER A 259 11.64 2.54 1.62
CA SER A 259 11.32 2.47 0.18
C SER A 259 12.40 3.14 -0.66
N ALA A 260 12.98 4.25 -0.21
CA ALA A 260 14.13 4.86 -0.88
C ALA A 260 15.41 4.00 -0.79
N CYS A 261 15.56 3.19 0.25
CA CYS A 261 16.67 2.24 0.39
C CYS A 261 16.47 0.99 -0.49
N PHE A 262 15.28 0.39 -0.44
CA PHE A 262 15.02 -0.94 -1.00
C PHE A 262 14.28 -0.92 -2.35
N GLY A 263 13.85 0.25 -2.83
CA GLY A 263 13.47 0.60 -4.21
C GLY A 263 12.30 -0.15 -4.85
N ASN A 264 12.35 -1.47 -4.85
CA ASN A 264 11.46 -2.38 -5.56
C ASN A 264 10.49 -3.13 -4.63
N ILE A 265 10.59 -2.94 -3.31
CA ILE A 265 9.65 -3.52 -2.34
C ILE A 265 8.43 -2.59 -2.21
N ASP A 266 7.23 -3.16 -2.24
CA ASP A 266 5.98 -2.41 -2.08
C ASP A 266 5.91 -1.76 -0.69
N GLU A 267 5.54 -0.49 -0.64
CA GLU A 267 5.46 0.28 0.60
C GLU A 267 4.49 -0.33 1.63
N ASN A 268 3.44 -1.04 1.20
CA ASN A 268 2.55 -1.72 2.13
C ASN A 268 3.24 -2.89 2.84
N GLU A 269 4.17 -3.58 2.18
CA GLU A 269 4.96 -4.66 2.78
C GLU A 269 6.04 -4.08 3.71
N LEU A 270 6.63 -2.95 3.33
CA LEU A 270 7.61 -2.23 4.15
C LEU A 270 7.06 -1.71 5.50
N ILE A 271 5.73 -1.68 5.69
CA ILE A 271 5.11 -1.33 6.98
C ILE A 271 5.65 -2.23 8.09
N ALA A 272 5.75 -3.55 7.85
CA ALA A 272 6.22 -4.51 8.84
C ALA A 272 7.67 -4.21 9.29
N LEU A 273 8.57 -3.85 8.36
CA LEU A 273 9.93 -3.43 8.69
C LEU A 273 9.97 -2.05 9.36
N ALA A 274 9.14 -1.11 8.91
CA ALA A 274 9.06 0.24 9.45
C ALA A 274 8.61 0.24 10.93
N GLU A 275 7.67 -0.63 11.31
CA GLU A 275 7.26 -0.82 12.71
C GLU A 275 8.40 -1.29 13.61
N LYS A 276 9.29 -2.14 13.07
CA LYS A 276 10.48 -2.64 13.78
C LYS A 276 11.68 -1.69 13.69
N THR A 277 11.60 -0.65 12.86
CA THR A 277 12.69 0.29 12.66
C THR A 277 12.70 1.29 13.81
N VAL A 278 13.80 1.33 14.55
CA VAL A 278 13.98 2.24 15.68
C VAL A 278 14.49 3.57 15.18
N PHE A 279 13.91 4.66 15.68
CA PHE A 279 14.38 6.00 15.45
C PHE A 279 15.01 6.51 16.74
N VAL A 280 16.25 6.99 16.67
CA VAL A 280 16.95 7.57 17.81
C VAL A 280 17.41 8.97 17.47
N ARG A 281 17.12 9.92 18.35
CA ARG A 281 17.65 11.29 18.25
C ARG A 281 18.95 11.36 19.05
N ASN A 282 19.90 12.13 18.54
CA ASN A 282 21.02 12.54 19.36
C ASN A 282 20.52 13.63 20.32
N ASP A 283 20.19 13.24 21.56
CA ASP A 283 20.13 14.24 22.64
C ASP A 283 21.57 14.66 22.93
N GLU A 284 21.83 15.87 23.43
CA GLU A 284 23.19 16.45 23.64
C GLU A 284 24.16 15.57 24.45
N LYS A 285 23.69 14.42 24.94
CA LYS A 285 24.47 13.37 25.56
C LYS A 285 25.09 12.43 24.54
N GLY A 286 24.50 12.11 23.39
CA GLY A 286 25.02 11.10 22.45
C GLY A 286 24.02 9.96 22.20
N ILE A 287 24.09 9.32 21.02
CA ILE A 287 23.34 8.10 20.73
C ILE A 287 24.07 6.90 21.36
N TYR A 288 23.65 6.50 22.57
CA TYR A 288 24.29 5.41 23.31
C TYR A 288 23.47 4.12 23.29
N SER A 289 24.16 2.99 23.12
CA SER A 289 23.64 1.62 22.98
C SER A 289 22.96 1.34 21.64
N GLN A 290 23.53 0.43 20.86
CA GLN A 290 22.97 -0.06 19.60
C GLN A 290 22.99 -1.60 19.67
N PRO A 291 21.96 -2.32 19.20
CA PRO A 291 22.01 -3.76 19.05
C PRO A 291 23.20 -4.16 18.20
N ASP A 292 23.85 -5.26 18.56
CA ASP A 292 25.04 -5.76 17.88
C ASP A 292 24.76 -6.28 16.45
N ASP A 293 23.48 -6.40 16.07
CA ASP A 293 23.01 -7.00 14.82
C ASP A 293 21.95 -6.12 14.12
N SER A 294 22.38 -5.11 13.34
CA SER A 294 21.47 -4.18 12.66
C SER A 294 22.09 -3.46 11.46
N ILE A 295 21.22 -2.97 10.57
CA ILE A 295 21.55 -1.90 9.62
C ILE A 295 21.28 -0.56 10.30
N LEU A 296 22.30 0.30 10.36
CA LEU A 296 22.25 1.62 10.95
C LEU A 296 22.45 2.68 9.87
N TRP A 297 21.50 3.61 9.76
CA TRP A 297 21.60 4.81 8.95
C TRP A 297 21.64 6.03 9.84
N SER A 298 22.67 6.84 9.72
CA SER A 298 22.81 8.03 10.57
C SER A 298 23.10 9.27 9.75
N PHE A 299 22.50 10.35 10.22
CA PHE A 299 22.38 11.60 9.51
C PHE A 299 22.97 12.71 10.38
N SER A 300 23.86 13.52 9.82
CA SER A 300 24.30 14.78 10.44
C SER A 300 23.29 15.91 10.17
N GLN A 301 23.46 17.07 10.83
CA GLN A 301 22.51 18.20 10.69
C GLN A 301 22.40 18.70 9.24
N ASP A 302 23.51 18.66 8.50
CA ASP A 302 23.63 19.28 7.18
C ASP A 302 23.63 18.27 6.01
N ASN A 303 23.62 16.96 6.29
CA ASN A 303 23.67 15.93 5.25
C ASN A 303 22.35 15.18 5.13
N THR A 304 21.79 15.14 3.91
CA THR A 304 20.59 14.37 3.59
C THR A 304 20.90 12.91 3.28
N THR A 305 22.14 12.58 2.94
CA THR A 305 22.59 11.21 2.69
C THR A 305 23.11 10.61 4.00
N PRO A 306 22.57 9.47 4.45
CA PRO A 306 23.07 8.81 5.65
C PRO A 306 24.42 8.14 5.38
N GLU A 307 25.28 8.16 6.39
CA GLU A 307 26.35 7.17 6.47
C GLU A 307 25.75 5.87 7.01
N VAL A 308 26.03 4.76 6.33
CA VAL A 308 25.40 3.46 6.59
C VAL A 308 26.40 2.49 7.18
N PHE A 309 25.97 1.75 8.20
CA PHE A 309 26.78 0.75 8.90
C PHE A 309 25.97 -0.54 8.97
N VAL A 310 26.57 -1.64 8.53
CA VAL A 310 25.99 -2.97 8.66
C VAL A 310 26.81 -3.70 9.70
N LYS A 311 26.21 -3.99 10.86
CA LYS A 311 26.87 -4.72 11.94
C LYS A 311 26.30 -6.12 12.03
N ASN A 312 27.17 -7.12 11.88
CA ASN A 312 26.86 -8.54 12.00
C ASN A 312 27.93 -9.17 12.90
N ASP A 313 27.72 -9.09 14.21
CA ASP A 313 28.75 -9.43 15.20
C ASP A 313 28.38 -10.70 15.97
N GLU A 314 28.82 -11.87 15.49
CA GLU A 314 28.74 -13.11 16.28
C GLU A 314 29.90 -13.25 17.29
N LYS A 315 30.97 -12.43 17.22
CA LYS A 315 32.22 -12.67 17.98
C LYS A 315 33.04 -11.43 18.46
N GLY A 316 32.57 -10.20 18.35
CA GLY A 316 33.31 -9.01 18.80
C GLY A 316 33.11 -8.63 20.27
N ASP A 317 34.19 -8.28 20.97
CA ASP A 317 34.18 -7.76 22.34
C ASP A 317 33.41 -6.42 22.41
N ILE A 318 32.23 -6.46 23.03
CA ILE A 318 31.21 -5.39 23.12
C ILE A 318 31.81 -4.05 23.63
N ARG A 319 32.97 -4.07 24.29
CA ARG A 319 33.53 -2.89 24.97
C ARG A 319 34.43 -2.00 24.12
N GLU A 320 35.02 -2.50 23.04
CA GLU A 320 35.96 -1.68 22.23
C GLU A 320 35.29 -1.00 21.01
N MET A 321 34.16 -1.53 20.51
CA MET A 321 33.40 -0.95 19.39
C MET A 321 32.24 -0.03 19.80
N VAL A 322 31.94 0.10 21.10
CA VAL A 322 31.05 1.15 21.64
C VAL A 322 31.76 2.52 21.71
N LYS A 323 32.79 2.72 20.88
CA LYS A 323 33.35 4.05 20.63
C LYS A 323 32.46 4.80 19.65
N ASP A 324 31.70 5.74 20.20
CA ASP A 324 31.22 6.96 19.54
C ASP A 324 30.78 6.79 18.08
N LEU A 325 29.64 6.14 17.84
CA LEU A 325 28.83 6.48 16.68
C LEU A 325 28.19 7.86 16.90
N ARG A 326 29.07 8.88 16.78
CA ARG A 326 28.86 10.26 16.33
C ARG A 326 28.21 11.25 17.30
N ALA A 327 29.07 11.94 18.06
CA ALA A 327 28.80 13.27 18.61
C ALA A 327 28.22 14.25 17.57
N ASP A 328 28.57 14.06 16.27
CA ASP A 328 28.15 14.92 15.16
C ASP A 328 26.86 14.44 14.43
N SER A 329 26.28 13.31 14.82
CA SER A 329 25.01 12.84 14.25
C SER A 329 23.82 13.60 14.85
N SER A 330 22.76 13.82 14.09
CA SER A 330 21.50 14.41 14.59
C SER A 330 20.49 13.35 14.98
N TYR A 331 20.38 12.29 14.18
CA TYR A 331 19.49 11.18 14.41
C TYR A 331 19.94 9.96 13.62
N CYS A 332 19.44 8.78 13.99
CA CYS A 332 19.61 7.56 13.23
C CYS A 332 18.31 6.77 13.08
N TYR A 333 18.27 5.97 12.02
CA TYR A 333 17.37 4.84 11.87
C TYR A 333 18.14 3.55 12.06
N MET A 334 17.51 2.59 12.73
CA MET A 334 18.10 1.29 13.01
C MET A 334 17.11 0.20 12.67
N LEU A 335 17.52 -0.73 11.82
CA LEU A 335 16.73 -1.90 11.47
C LEU A 335 17.46 -3.16 11.94
N PRO A 336 16.96 -3.86 12.98
CA PRO A 336 17.56 -5.11 13.46
C PRO A 336 17.58 -6.18 12.36
N LEU A 337 18.68 -6.94 12.23
CA LEU A 337 18.74 -8.01 11.22
C LEU A 337 17.76 -9.15 11.53
N ALA A 338 17.39 -9.36 12.80
CA ALA A 338 16.33 -10.29 13.18
C ALA A 338 14.99 -9.93 12.50
N SER A 339 14.63 -8.65 12.45
CA SER A 339 13.41 -8.17 11.79
C SER A 339 13.47 -8.38 10.27
N ILE A 340 14.66 -8.25 9.67
CA ILE A 340 14.87 -8.56 8.24
C ILE A 340 14.69 -10.07 7.99
N ARG A 341 15.17 -10.93 8.90
CA ARG A 341 14.97 -12.38 8.80
C ARG A 341 13.49 -12.75 8.89
N GLU A 342 12.76 -12.19 9.86
CA GLU A 342 11.30 -12.36 9.99
C GLU A 342 10.57 -11.91 8.72
N PHE A 343 10.91 -10.72 8.21
CA PHE A 343 10.35 -10.20 6.96
C PHE A 343 10.64 -11.12 5.77
N GLY A 344 11.83 -11.71 5.68
CA GLY A 344 12.16 -12.66 4.61
C GLY A 344 11.41 -13.99 4.69
N PHE A 345 10.89 -14.38 5.87
CA PHE A 345 9.97 -15.52 5.96
C PHE A 345 8.56 -15.16 5.44
N GLU A 346 8.12 -13.93 5.66
CA GLU A 346 6.80 -13.45 5.20
C GLU A 346 6.80 -13.09 3.71
N TYR A 347 7.90 -12.52 3.22
CA TYR A 347 8.07 -11.97 1.86
C TYR A 347 9.40 -12.45 1.24
N PRO A 348 9.52 -13.77 0.94
CA PRO A 348 10.78 -14.35 0.48
C PRO A 348 11.31 -13.72 -0.82
N GLU A 349 10.43 -13.35 -1.75
CA GLU A 349 10.76 -12.68 -3.02
C GLU A 349 11.46 -11.33 -2.84
N ASN A 350 11.15 -10.61 -1.75
CA ASN A 350 11.68 -9.28 -1.47
C ASN A 350 13.04 -9.29 -0.76
N THR A 351 13.45 -10.44 -0.22
CA THR A 351 14.71 -10.56 0.54
C THR A 351 15.93 -10.18 -0.32
N PHE A 352 15.88 -10.49 -1.62
CA PHE A 352 16.97 -10.19 -2.56
C PHE A 352 17.21 -8.69 -2.74
N GLU A 353 16.19 -7.84 -2.62
CA GLU A 353 16.35 -6.39 -2.75
C GLU A 353 17.09 -5.79 -1.54
N ILE A 354 16.83 -6.32 -0.34
CA ILE A 354 17.55 -5.93 0.88
C ILE A 354 19.01 -6.39 0.81
N LEU A 355 19.26 -7.62 0.36
CA LEU A 355 20.62 -8.14 0.18
C LEU A 355 21.41 -7.31 -0.84
N ARG A 356 20.81 -7.02 -2.00
CA ARG A 356 21.43 -6.17 -3.03
C ARG A 356 21.77 -4.79 -2.49
N TYR A 357 20.93 -4.24 -1.63
CA TYR A 357 21.19 -2.96 -0.96
C TYR A 357 22.43 -3.04 -0.06
N VAL A 358 22.54 -4.09 0.76
CA VAL A 358 23.69 -4.31 1.66
C VAL A 358 24.98 -4.51 0.86
N GLU A 359 24.98 -5.36 -0.16
CA GLU A 359 26.14 -5.61 -1.02
C GLU A 359 26.66 -4.30 -1.65
N LYS A 360 25.75 -3.45 -2.14
CA LYS A 360 26.10 -2.15 -2.72
C LYS A 360 26.75 -1.19 -1.72
N ILE A 361 26.45 -1.32 -0.42
CA ILE A 361 27.08 -0.51 0.63
C ILE A 361 28.48 -1.05 0.95
N GLU A 362 28.66 -2.37 0.99
CA GLU A 362 29.97 -2.98 1.27
C GLU A 362 30.98 -2.76 0.14
N GLU A 363 30.52 -2.55 -1.09
CA GLU A 363 31.36 -2.22 -2.26
C GLU A 363 31.82 -0.74 -2.31
N GLN A 364 31.26 0.14 -1.47
CA GLN A 364 31.58 1.58 -1.40
C GLN A 364 32.57 1.89 -0.28
#